data_AF-A0A4Y2U6A7-F1
#
_entry.id   AF-A0A4Y2U6A7-F1
#
_cell.length_a   1.000
_cell.length_b   1.000
_cell.length_c   1.000
_cell.angle_alpha   90.00
_cell.angle_beta   90.00
_cell.angle_gamma   90.00
#
_symmetry.space_group_name_H-M   'P 1'
#
loop_
_entity.id
_entity.type
_entity.pdbx_description
1 polymer ?
#
loop_
_entity_poly.entity_id
_entity_poly.type
_entity_poly.pdbx_seq_one_letter_code
_entity_poly.pdbx_strand_id
1 'polypeptide(L)'
;MRHVFIRDHRETLGDCFLFDGMSDLKTLKKLDNGLEMFSVRNTDNATIRLKFKFVTELAPSHPELQRLFNTQMRRNLRHMKYQLLGRYYFDQNAISEIPQYNLQIWQGVVTSIRTQEEKLMMSVDTVHKVVRKETALQIISNSVRSQDPAYKANVARELVGCVVMTNYNNRTYSVQDID
;
A
#
# COMPACT_ATOMS: atom_id res chain seq x y z
N MET A 1 -15.47 4.63 13.74
CA MET A 1 -16.83 4.72 14.33
C MET A 1 -17.84 5.33 13.35
N ARG A 2 -17.60 6.52 12.76
CA ARG A 2 -18.55 7.16 11.83
C ARG A 2 -18.77 6.46 10.47
N HIS A 3 -17.79 5.66 10.01
CA HIS A 3 -17.92 4.87 8.79
C HIS A 3 -19.10 3.89 8.79
N VAL A 4 -19.49 3.37 9.97
CA VAL A 4 -20.57 2.40 10.09
C VAL A 4 -21.89 3.06 9.72
N PHE A 5 -22.17 4.25 10.25
CA PHE A 5 -23.42 4.99 9.99
C PHE A 5 -23.60 5.32 8.51
N ILE A 6 -22.51 5.66 7.79
CA ILE A 6 -22.58 5.91 6.34
C ILE A 6 -22.83 4.60 5.57
N ARG A 7 -22.25 3.48 6.03
CA ARG A 7 -22.39 2.18 5.39
C ARG A 7 -23.81 1.62 5.46
N ASP A 8 -24.57 1.96 6.49
CA ASP A 8 -25.97 1.53 6.64
C ASP A 8 -26.86 2.12 5.52
N HIS A 9 -26.46 3.23 4.92
CA HIS A 9 -27.20 3.92 3.85
C HIS A 9 -26.66 3.64 2.45
N ARG A 10 -26.09 2.46 2.20
CA ARG A 10 -25.54 2.06 0.89
C ARG A 10 -26.56 2.12 -0.24
N GLU A 11 -27.81 1.76 0.00
CA GLU A 11 -28.86 1.82 -1.03
C GLU A 11 -29.08 3.24 -1.56
N THR A 12 -28.98 4.24 -0.67
CA THR A 12 -29.16 5.64 -1.03
C THR A 12 -27.90 6.26 -1.61
N LEU A 13 -26.74 6.02 -0.98
CA LEU A 13 -25.44 6.61 -1.33
C LEU A 13 -24.75 5.92 -2.52
N GLY A 14 -25.16 4.70 -2.84
CA GLY A 14 -24.52 3.81 -3.79
C GLY A 14 -23.48 2.88 -3.16
N ASP A 15 -23.10 1.83 -3.91
CA ASP A 15 -22.16 0.81 -3.44
C ASP A 15 -20.71 1.31 -3.33
N CYS A 16 -20.37 2.37 -4.06
CA CYS A 16 -19.03 2.93 -4.11
C CYS A 16 -19.03 4.37 -3.60
N PHE A 17 -18.48 4.55 -2.39
CA PHE A 17 -18.25 5.85 -1.80
C PHE A 17 -16.96 5.85 -1.00
N LEU A 18 -16.39 7.04 -0.80
CA LEU A 18 -15.22 7.24 0.04
C LEU A 18 -15.53 8.26 1.09
N PHE A 19 -15.33 7.85 2.33
CA PHE A 19 -15.50 8.69 3.49
C PHE A 19 -14.16 8.77 4.22
N ASP A 20 -13.75 9.97 4.62
CA ASP A 20 -12.53 10.19 5.40
C ASP A 20 -12.70 9.82 6.89
N GLY A 21 -13.94 9.58 7.33
CA GLY A 21 -14.27 9.29 8.72
C GLY A 21 -14.73 10.51 9.51
N MET A 22 -14.70 11.71 8.92
CA MET A 22 -14.99 12.98 9.58
C MET A 22 -16.11 13.76 8.88
N SER A 23 -15.84 14.38 7.73
CA SER A 23 -16.76 15.26 7.01
C SER A 23 -16.78 15.04 5.52
N ASP A 24 -15.71 14.49 4.95
CA ASP A 24 -15.56 14.43 3.50
C ASP A 24 -16.08 13.10 2.97
N LEU A 25 -17.23 13.18 2.30
CA LEU A 25 -17.83 12.07 1.57
C LEU A 25 -17.77 12.34 0.06
N LYS A 26 -17.29 11.35 -0.69
CA LYS A 26 -17.26 11.36 -2.16
C LYS A 26 -18.09 10.19 -2.67
N THR A 27 -19.08 10.49 -3.50
CA THR A 27 -20.00 9.51 -4.09
C THR A 27 -19.97 9.64 -5.61
N LEU A 28 -20.26 8.54 -6.31
CA LEU A 28 -20.51 8.58 -7.76
C LEU A 28 -21.93 9.07 -8.08
N LYS A 29 -22.86 8.84 -7.15
CA LYS A 29 -24.25 9.29 -7.27
C LYS A 29 -24.37 10.72 -6.76
N LYS A 30 -24.98 11.60 -7.57
CA LYS A 30 -25.37 12.94 -7.15
C LYS A 30 -26.49 12.82 -6.10
N LEU A 31 -26.25 13.39 -4.93
CA LEU A 31 -27.22 13.43 -3.84
C LEU A 31 -27.96 14.76 -3.86
N ASP A 32 -29.20 14.74 -3.38
CA ASP A 32 -29.99 15.96 -3.22
C ASP A 32 -29.37 16.88 -2.16
N ASN A 33 -29.40 18.17 -2.45
CA ASN A 33 -28.80 19.15 -1.54
C ASN A 33 -29.65 19.27 -0.28
N GLY A 34 -29.05 19.02 0.89
CA GLY A 34 -29.75 19.01 2.16
C GLY A 34 -30.44 17.69 2.49
N LEU A 35 -30.07 16.59 1.83
CA LEU A 35 -30.49 15.24 2.23
C LEU A 35 -30.12 15.01 3.70
N GLU A 36 -31.11 14.58 4.50
CA GLU A 36 -30.92 14.19 5.89
C GLU A 36 -31.26 12.70 6.03
N MET A 37 -30.40 11.96 6.70
CA MET A 37 -30.59 10.55 7.01
C MET A 37 -30.39 10.31 8.51
N PHE A 38 -30.95 9.22 9.02
CA PHE A 38 -30.87 8.87 10.42
C PHE A 38 -30.32 7.46 10.55
N SER A 39 -29.28 7.31 11.38
CA SER A 39 -28.68 6.02 11.73
C SER A 39 -28.75 5.85 13.26
N VAL A 40 -28.75 4.61 13.73
CA VAL A 40 -28.81 4.30 15.16
C VAL A 40 -27.45 3.78 15.61
N ARG A 41 -26.94 4.31 16.71
CA ARG A 41 -25.67 3.85 17.27
C ARG A 41 -25.88 2.62 18.15
N ASN A 42 -25.19 1.52 17.80
CA ASN A 42 -25.31 0.24 18.50
C ASN A 42 -24.88 0.26 19.99
N THR A 43 -24.15 1.28 20.46
CA THR A 43 -23.64 1.32 21.85
C THR A 43 -24.65 1.89 22.85
N ASP A 44 -25.44 2.87 22.43
CA ASP A 44 -26.34 3.66 23.29
C ASP A 44 -27.76 3.78 22.70
N ASN A 45 -28.02 3.15 21.54
CA ASN A 45 -29.24 3.29 20.75
C ASN A 45 -29.60 4.75 20.41
N ALA A 46 -28.63 5.67 20.47
CA ALA A 46 -28.89 7.06 20.13
C ALA A 46 -29.11 7.22 18.62
N THR A 47 -30.13 8.00 18.26
CA THR A 47 -30.38 8.39 16.87
C THR A 47 -29.39 9.47 16.44
N ILE A 48 -28.60 9.17 15.42
CA ILE A 48 -27.64 10.08 14.81
C ILE A 48 -28.25 10.64 13.53
N ARG A 49 -28.41 11.96 13.48
CA ARG A 49 -28.78 12.68 12.26
C ARG A 49 -27.55 12.96 11.41
N LEU A 50 -27.55 12.45 10.19
CA LEU A 50 -26.55 12.67 9.15
C LEU A 50 -27.11 13.70 8.17
N LYS A 51 -26.41 14.82 7.98
CA LYS A 51 -26.80 15.88 7.05
C LYS A 51 -25.80 15.96 5.92
N PHE A 52 -26.26 15.79 4.69
CA PHE A 52 -25.44 15.84 3.49
C PHE A 52 -25.60 17.20 2.82
N LYS A 53 -24.48 17.91 2.68
CA LYS A 53 -24.40 19.18 1.98
C LYS A 53 -23.59 18.97 0.71
N PHE A 54 -24.15 19.34 -0.43
CA PHE A 54 -23.37 19.36 -1.66
C PHE A 54 -22.31 20.47 -1.56
N VAL A 55 -21.05 20.11 -1.82
CA VAL A 55 -19.94 21.06 -1.80
C VAL A 55 -19.53 21.41 -3.23
N THR A 56 -19.06 20.43 -3.99
CA THR A 56 -18.52 20.65 -5.34
C THR A 56 -18.49 19.32 -6.10
N GLU A 57 -18.60 19.40 -7.42
CA GLU A 57 -18.35 18.28 -8.32
C GLU A 57 -16.86 18.24 -8.70
N LEU A 58 -16.21 17.09 -8.54
CA LEU A 58 -14.79 16.95 -8.80
C LEU A 58 -14.55 16.76 -10.31
N ALA A 59 -13.92 17.74 -10.94
CA ALA A 59 -13.49 17.62 -12.34
C ALA A 59 -12.47 16.47 -12.52
N PRO A 60 -12.38 15.86 -13.71
CA PRO A 60 -11.39 14.81 -14.00
C PRO A 60 -9.92 15.22 -13.78
N SER A 61 -9.63 16.52 -13.90
CA SER A 61 -8.31 17.12 -13.66
C SER A 61 -8.04 17.42 -12.18
N HIS A 62 -9.01 17.20 -11.29
CA HIS A 62 -8.87 17.56 -9.88
C HIS A 62 -7.81 16.67 -9.19
N PRO A 63 -6.80 17.24 -8.50
CA PRO A 63 -5.72 16.47 -7.88
C PRO A 63 -6.20 15.43 -6.87
N GLU A 64 -7.33 15.69 -6.21
CA GLU A 64 -7.91 14.76 -5.25
C GLU A 64 -8.44 13.49 -5.92
N LEU A 65 -9.00 13.60 -7.12
CA LEU A 65 -9.47 12.45 -7.89
C LEU A 65 -8.28 11.57 -8.31
N GLN A 66 -7.17 12.19 -8.69
CA GLN A 66 -5.92 11.49 -8.96
C GLN A 66 -5.38 10.75 -7.74
N ARG A 67 -5.34 11.41 -6.56
CA ARG A 67 -4.93 10.77 -5.30
C ARG A 67 -5.81 9.59 -4.95
N LEU A 68 -7.11 9.75 -5.15
CA LEU A 68 -8.11 8.72 -4.91
C LEU A 68 -7.85 7.49 -5.77
N PHE A 69 -7.76 7.66 -7.09
CA PHE A 69 -7.55 6.54 -8.01
C PHE A 69 -6.24 5.81 -7.75
N ASN A 70 -5.15 6.53 -7.46
CA ASN A 70 -3.89 5.89 -7.06
C ASN A 70 -4.04 5.08 -5.76
N THR A 71 -4.78 5.59 -4.78
CA THR A 71 -5.06 4.86 -3.54
C THR A 71 -5.90 3.62 -3.80
N GLN A 72 -6.90 3.70 -4.67
CA GLN A 72 -7.73 2.56 -5.04
C GLN A 72 -6.92 1.51 -5.81
N MET A 73 -6.07 1.91 -6.77
CA MET A 73 -5.22 0.94 -7.49
C MET A 73 -4.24 0.22 -6.57
N ARG A 74 -3.67 0.93 -5.58
CA ARG A 74 -2.85 0.30 -4.53
C ARG A 74 -3.62 -0.73 -3.73
N ARG A 75 -4.92 -0.53 -3.49
CA ARG A 75 -5.79 -1.54 -2.86
C ARG A 75 -6.03 -2.70 -3.82
N ASN A 76 -6.34 -2.45 -5.09
CA ASN A 76 -6.58 -3.49 -6.09
C ASN A 76 -5.35 -4.42 -6.21
N LEU A 77 -4.14 -3.87 -6.28
CA LEU A 77 -2.89 -4.65 -6.29
C LEU A 77 -2.78 -5.59 -5.08
N ARG A 78 -3.13 -5.11 -3.88
CA ARG A 78 -3.14 -5.96 -2.67
C ARG A 78 -4.19 -7.08 -2.76
N HIS A 79 -5.37 -6.81 -3.33
CA HIS A 79 -6.39 -7.85 -3.54
C HIS A 79 -5.94 -8.90 -4.56
N MET A 80 -5.16 -8.49 -5.56
CA MET A 80 -4.47 -9.40 -6.49
C MET A 80 -3.23 -10.06 -5.86
N LYS A 81 -3.05 -9.98 -4.54
CA LYS A 81 -1.95 -10.57 -3.77
C LYS A 81 -0.55 -10.03 -4.10
N TYR A 82 -0.45 -8.87 -4.75
CA TYR A 82 0.82 -8.17 -4.88
C TYR A 82 1.25 -7.61 -3.53
N GLN A 83 2.53 -7.76 -3.22
CA GLN A 83 3.15 -7.26 -2.01
C GLN A 83 3.92 -5.97 -2.25
N LEU A 84 3.69 -4.99 -1.39
CA LEU A 84 4.51 -3.78 -1.35
C LEU A 84 5.89 -4.09 -0.76
N LEU A 85 6.94 -3.97 -1.58
CA LEU A 85 8.34 -4.02 -1.14
C LEU A 85 9.00 -2.68 -1.44
N GLY A 86 9.31 -1.91 -0.40
CA GLY A 86 9.76 -0.53 -0.55
C GLY A 86 8.65 0.34 -1.15
N ARG A 87 8.82 0.77 -2.41
CA ARG A 87 7.88 1.69 -3.10
C ARG A 87 7.03 1.01 -4.17
N TYR A 88 7.31 -0.25 -4.51
CA TYR A 88 6.70 -0.94 -5.64
C TYR A 88 6.02 -2.24 -5.21
N TYR A 89 5.13 -2.73 -6.07
CA TYR A 89 4.32 -3.91 -5.82
C TYR A 89 4.88 -5.09 -6.62
N PHE A 90 5.13 -6.21 -5.95
CA PHE A 90 5.70 -7.42 -6.55
C PHE A 90 4.77 -8.61 -6.35
N ASP A 91 4.72 -9.51 -7.32
CA ASP A 91 3.94 -10.74 -7.23
C ASP A 91 4.78 -11.84 -6.58
N GLN A 92 4.25 -12.44 -5.51
CA GLN A 92 4.91 -13.55 -4.82
C GLN A 92 4.93 -14.85 -5.63
N ASN A 93 4.04 -14.98 -6.61
CA ASN A 93 3.96 -16.17 -7.47
C ASN A 93 4.88 -16.05 -8.70
N ALA A 94 5.37 -14.85 -9.01
CA ALA A 94 6.23 -14.56 -10.15
C ALA A 94 7.69 -14.33 -9.70
N ILE A 95 8.25 -15.35 -9.04
CA ILE A 95 9.65 -15.35 -8.58
C ILE A 95 10.46 -16.32 -9.45
N SER A 96 11.51 -15.81 -10.10
CA SER A 96 12.47 -16.63 -10.84
C SER A 96 13.75 -16.79 -10.02
N GLU A 97 14.24 -18.01 -9.88
CA GLU A 97 15.50 -18.27 -9.17
C GLU A 97 16.69 -18.22 -10.14
N ILE A 98 17.83 -17.72 -9.66
CA ILE A 98 19.13 -17.87 -10.31
C ILE A 98 20.06 -18.62 -9.35
N PRO A 99 19.99 -19.97 -9.35
CA PRO A 99 20.69 -20.80 -8.37
C PRO A 99 22.21 -20.60 -8.38
N GLN A 100 22.81 -20.33 -9.55
CA GLN A 100 24.25 -20.16 -9.72
C GLN A 100 24.83 -19.02 -8.88
N TYR A 101 24.01 -18.00 -8.57
CA TYR A 101 24.42 -16.83 -7.79
C TYR A 101 23.67 -16.71 -6.45
N ASN A 102 22.86 -17.71 -6.08
CA ASN A 102 22.00 -17.67 -4.89
C ASN A 102 21.07 -16.44 -4.86
N LEU A 103 20.50 -16.06 -6.02
CA LEU A 103 19.62 -14.91 -6.20
C LEU A 103 18.20 -15.33 -6.57
N GLN A 104 17.25 -14.44 -6.31
CA GLN A 104 15.87 -14.48 -6.79
C GLN A 104 15.52 -13.17 -7.49
N ILE A 105 14.78 -13.24 -8.58
CA ILE A 105 14.20 -12.10 -9.28
C ILE A 105 12.69 -12.12 -9.05
N TRP A 106 12.21 -11.06 -8.43
CA TRP A 106 10.79 -10.82 -8.18
C TRP A 106 10.25 -9.88 -9.26
N GLN A 107 9.22 -10.32 -9.98
CA GLN A 107 8.53 -9.46 -10.94
C GLN A 107 7.48 -8.62 -10.25
N GLY A 108 7.34 -7.38 -10.69
CA GLY A 108 6.42 -6.42 -10.12
C GLY A 108 6.00 -5.36 -11.10
N VAL A 109 5.14 -4.47 -10.62
CA VAL A 109 4.57 -3.38 -11.41
C VAL A 109 4.62 -2.06 -10.65
N VAL A 110 4.79 -1.00 -11.43
CA VAL A 110 4.62 0.38 -10.99
C VAL A 110 3.41 0.94 -11.70
N THR A 111 2.42 1.39 -10.92
CA THR A 111 1.22 2.00 -11.45
C THR A 111 1.17 3.47 -11.06
N SER A 112 0.77 4.32 -12.00
CA SER A 112 0.57 5.74 -11.76
C SER A 112 -0.63 6.22 -12.56
N ILE A 113 -1.65 6.71 -11.86
CA ILE A 113 -2.79 7.36 -12.49
C ILE A 113 -2.56 8.87 -12.47
N ARG A 114 -2.68 9.52 -13.63
CA ARG A 114 -2.51 10.97 -13.79
C ARG A 114 -3.34 11.50 -14.95
N THR A 115 -3.67 12.78 -14.90
CA THR A 115 -4.31 13.47 -16.01
C THR A 115 -3.24 13.90 -17.02
N GLN A 116 -3.43 13.54 -18.28
CA GLN A 116 -2.55 13.90 -19.38
C GLN A 116 -3.44 14.16 -20.60
N GLU A 117 -3.22 15.29 -21.29
CA GLU A 117 -4.05 15.75 -22.42
C GLU A 117 -5.55 15.74 -22.08
N GLU A 118 -5.92 16.30 -20.92
CA GLU A 118 -7.29 16.39 -20.42
C GLU A 118 -7.99 15.05 -20.13
N LYS A 119 -7.28 13.93 -20.29
CA LYS A 119 -7.80 12.58 -20.03
C LYS A 119 -7.11 11.96 -18.82
N LEU A 120 -7.87 11.22 -18.04
CA LEU A 120 -7.32 10.42 -16.96
C LEU A 120 -6.70 9.15 -17.54
N MET A 121 -5.39 8.98 -17.37
CA MET A 121 -4.66 7.83 -17.88
C MET A 121 -3.94 7.08 -16.75
N MET A 122 -3.78 5.77 -16.92
CA MET A 122 -2.99 4.93 -16.04
C MET A 122 -1.75 4.45 -16.79
N SER A 123 -0.57 4.79 -16.27
CA SER A 123 0.67 4.17 -16.69
C SER A 123 0.92 2.92 -15.86
N VAL A 124 1.31 1.85 -16.53
CA VAL A 124 1.75 0.60 -15.92
C VAL A 124 3.12 0.28 -16.50
N ASP A 125 4.10 0.13 -15.63
CA ASP A 125 5.45 -0.27 -15.99
C ASP A 125 5.85 -1.51 -15.21
N THR A 126 6.71 -2.34 -15.82
CA THR A 126 7.22 -3.58 -15.23
C THR A 126 8.52 -3.31 -14.50
N VAL A 127 8.65 -3.83 -13.29
CA VAL A 127 9.87 -3.69 -12.48
C VAL A 127 10.31 -5.03 -11.95
N HIS A 128 11.63 -5.17 -11.80
CA HIS A 128 12.25 -6.39 -11.31
C HIS A 128 13.04 -6.06 -10.05
N LYS A 129 12.90 -6.89 -9.02
CA LYS A 129 13.70 -6.77 -7.80
C LYS A 129 14.56 -8.00 -7.61
N VAL A 130 15.87 -7.77 -7.54
CA VAL A 130 16.85 -8.82 -7.25
C VAL A 130 16.98 -8.95 -5.74
N VAL A 131 16.80 -10.17 -5.22
CA VAL A 131 16.84 -10.51 -3.81
C VAL A 131 17.88 -11.60 -3.60
N ARG A 132 18.81 -11.39 -2.66
CA ARG A 132 19.76 -12.43 -2.25
C ARG A 132 19.04 -13.46 -1.38
N LYS A 133 19.26 -14.75 -1.62
CA LYS A 133 18.76 -15.82 -0.74
C LYS A 133 19.65 -16.02 0.48
N GLU A 134 20.87 -15.47 0.47
CA GLU A 134 21.77 -15.50 1.60
C GLU A 134 21.18 -14.73 2.80
N THR A 135 21.16 -15.38 3.94
CA THR A 135 20.63 -14.82 5.20
C THR A 135 21.70 -14.01 5.93
N ALA A 136 21.28 -13.04 6.75
CA ALA A 136 22.20 -12.32 7.63
C ALA A 136 23.01 -13.27 8.53
N LEU A 137 22.40 -14.37 9.01
CA LEU A 137 23.09 -15.39 9.80
C LEU A 137 24.21 -16.09 9.02
N GLN A 138 24.00 -16.39 7.74
CA GLN A 138 25.02 -16.98 6.87
C GLN A 138 26.19 -16.01 6.65
N ILE A 139 25.90 -14.73 6.39
CA ILE A 139 26.92 -13.67 6.26
C ILE A 139 27.78 -13.58 7.53
N ILE A 140 27.14 -13.55 8.70
CA ILE A 140 27.82 -13.52 10.01
C ILE A 140 28.68 -14.78 10.19
N SER A 141 28.10 -15.96 9.94
CA SER A 141 28.80 -17.24 10.12
C SER A 141 30.01 -17.37 9.21
N ASN A 142 29.91 -16.90 7.96
CA ASN A 142 31.00 -16.89 6.99
C ASN A 142 32.14 -15.97 7.45
N SER A 143 31.80 -14.80 8.01
CA SER A 143 32.79 -13.87 8.58
C SER A 143 33.47 -14.40 9.85
N VAL A 144 32.76 -15.18 10.69
CA VAL A 144 33.40 -15.82 11.85
C VAL A 144 34.35 -16.94 11.41
N ARG A 145 33.97 -17.71 10.38
CA ARG A 145 34.77 -18.83 9.87
C ARG A 145 36.08 -18.40 9.21
N SER A 146 36.17 -17.18 8.69
CA SER A 146 37.43 -16.66 8.12
C SER A 146 38.51 -16.41 9.16
N GLN A 147 38.19 -16.53 10.46
CA GLN A 147 39.09 -16.28 11.60
C GLN A 147 39.72 -14.88 11.60
N ASP A 148 39.11 -13.92 10.91
CA ASP A 148 39.56 -12.53 10.93
C ASP A 148 39.26 -11.92 12.31
N PRO A 149 40.26 -11.41 13.05
CA PRO A 149 40.05 -10.70 14.30
C PRO A 149 39.08 -9.50 14.15
N ALA A 150 38.99 -8.92 12.95
CA ALA A 150 38.11 -7.82 12.60
C ALA A 150 36.72 -8.27 12.08
N TYR A 151 36.30 -9.52 12.30
CA TYR A 151 35.03 -10.03 11.78
C TYR A 151 33.83 -9.16 12.14
N LYS A 152 33.75 -8.61 13.36
CA LYS A 152 32.65 -7.71 13.78
C LYS A 152 32.57 -6.47 12.89
N ALA A 153 33.71 -5.86 12.60
CA ALA A 153 33.78 -4.68 11.73
C ALA A 153 33.43 -5.03 10.27
N ASN A 154 33.80 -6.23 9.80
CA ASN A 154 33.45 -6.69 8.46
C ASN A 154 31.95 -6.96 8.33
N VAL A 155 31.34 -7.63 9.31
CA VAL A 155 29.89 -7.87 9.37
C VAL A 155 29.13 -6.56 9.42
N ALA A 156 29.54 -5.62 10.27
CA ALA A 156 28.92 -4.30 10.35
C ALA A 156 29.00 -3.58 9.01
N ARG A 157 30.15 -3.61 8.32
CA ARG A 157 30.34 -2.99 7.00
C ARG A 157 29.42 -3.60 5.92
N GLU A 158 29.12 -4.88 6.02
CA GLU A 158 28.31 -5.58 5.02
C GLU A 158 26.80 -5.48 5.29
N LEU A 159 26.38 -5.50 6.55
CA LEU A 159 24.97 -5.52 6.92
C LEU A 159 24.40 -4.15 7.27
N VAL A 160 25.16 -3.25 7.91
CA VAL A 160 24.66 -1.93 8.29
C VAL A 160 24.44 -1.09 7.03
N GLY A 161 23.27 -0.44 6.95
CA GLY A 161 22.80 0.30 5.78
C GLY A 161 22.06 -0.56 4.74
N CYS A 162 22.15 -1.89 4.82
CA CYS A 162 21.41 -2.77 3.92
C CYS A 162 19.91 -2.83 4.26
N VAL A 163 19.10 -3.08 3.24
CA VAL A 163 17.67 -3.39 3.40
C VAL A 163 17.48 -4.90 3.39
N VAL A 164 17.12 -5.46 4.54
CA VAL A 164 16.86 -6.90 4.72
C VAL A 164 15.37 -7.18 4.63
N MET A 165 15.00 -8.39 4.20
CA MET A 165 13.62 -8.85 4.14
C MET A 165 13.42 -10.05 5.07
N THR A 166 12.32 -10.06 5.81
CA THR A 166 11.97 -11.18 6.70
C THR A 166 11.03 -12.16 6.00
N ASN A 167 11.40 -13.44 5.92
CA ASN A 167 10.64 -14.44 5.16
C ASN A 167 9.23 -14.75 5.73
N TYR A 168 8.97 -14.46 7.00
CA TYR A 168 7.70 -14.81 7.65
C TYR A 168 6.55 -13.81 7.36
N ASN A 169 6.87 -12.56 7.01
CA ASN A 169 5.87 -11.54 6.67
C ASN A 169 6.27 -10.69 5.46
N ASN A 170 7.41 -11.01 4.84
CA ASN A 170 8.01 -10.33 3.69
C ASN A 170 8.14 -8.81 3.87
N ARG A 171 8.28 -8.34 5.12
CA ARG A 171 8.56 -6.93 5.42
C ARG A 171 10.03 -6.65 5.22
N THR A 172 10.33 -5.43 4.78
CA THR A 172 11.69 -4.94 4.58
C THR A 172 12.08 -3.97 5.70
N TYR A 173 13.29 -4.13 6.23
CA TYR A 173 13.86 -3.28 7.28
C TYR A 173 15.23 -2.78 6.84
N SER A 174 15.57 -1.54 7.21
CA SER A 174 16.93 -1.03 7.06
C SER A 174 17.70 -1.32 8.34
N VAL A 175 18.83 -2.02 8.22
CA VAL A 175 19.71 -2.32 9.35
C VAL A 175 20.49 -1.06 9.70
N GLN A 176 20.32 -0.54 10.91
CA GLN A 176 21.03 0.67 11.36
C GLN A 176 22.26 0.35 12.20
N ASP A 177 22.21 -0.73 12.97
CA ASP A 177 23.31 -1.19 13.82
C ASP A 177 23.15 -2.68 14.14
N ILE A 178 24.16 -3.28 14.77
CA ILE A 178 24.21 -4.69 15.18
C ILE A 178 24.76 -4.79 16.60
N ASP A 179 23.95 -5.31 17.52
CA ASP A 179 24.30 -5.55 18.93
C ASP A 179 25.11 -6.85 19.15
#